data_AF-A0A7S1ZU08-F1
#
_entry.id   AF-A0A7S1ZU08-F1
#
_cell.length_a   1.000
_cell.length_b   1.000
_cell.length_c   1.000
_cell.angle_alpha   90.00
_cell.angle_beta   90.00
_cell.angle_gamma   90.00
#
_symmetry.space_group_name_H-M   'P 1'
#
loop_
_entity.id
_entity.type
_entity.pdbx_description
1 polymer ?
#
loop_
_entity_poly.entity_id
_entity_poly.type
_entity_poly.pdbx_seq_one_letter_code
_entity_poly.pdbx_strand_id
1 'polypeptide(L)'
;ISPQHNFDKSYRYRHLRTTNPGMMRKNIAPQHLLQSKTSKPNIADDRLRQAADGFHTFTAKLKKLNVAVKAYHQDTVRAQASRARLVSALSDVASDSPLSSLMRTSPDQQDGSIVAYANTHKRAVNSVQFSLERYQNEMITYVDEWETTISNRICTELRHVESLHKNWAKYDSKVASLKSASEKKTKKKDSDSVKIGRNESKLRTARKEYRRNLISLTLLTEEVTERGWKDLVPLMLKMLEFDIETSHESVELMERLKEVQDEFLCLAHRYEMGDGEIRDGRLKMLLEDDALEFVRTED
;
A
#
# COMPACT_ATOMS: atom_id res chain seq x y z
N ILE A 1 35.49 -34.83 3.51
CA ILE A 1 34.87 -34.26 4.74
C ILE A 1 34.35 -32.89 4.36
N SER A 2 33.06 -32.83 3.98
CA SER A 2 32.31 -31.60 3.68
C SER A 2 30.90 -31.83 4.19
N PRO A 3 30.31 -30.95 5.02
CA PRO A 3 28.99 -31.20 5.57
C PRO A 3 27.91 -30.73 4.57
N GLN A 4 27.07 -31.67 4.15
CA GLN A 4 25.79 -31.39 3.50
C GLN A 4 24.85 -30.76 4.54
N HIS A 5 24.50 -29.48 4.37
CA HIS A 5 23.40 -28.86 5.10
C HIS A 5 22.08 -29.20 4.41
N ASN A 6 21.39 -30.21 4.93
CA ASN A 6 19.98 -30.45 4.68
C ASN A 6 19.17 -29.37 5.42
N PHE A 7 18.67 -28.38 4.67
CA PHE A 7 17.60 -27.51 5.17
C PHE A 7 16.27 -28.25 5.02
N ASP A 8 15.81 -28.80 6.13
CA ASP A 8 14.50 -29.39 6.31
C ASP A 8 13.41 -28.33 6.09
N LYS A 9 12.75 -28.39 4.93
CA LYS A 9 11.60 -27.54 4.57
C LYS A 9 10.33 -28.12 5.20
N SER A 10 10.07 -27.76 6.46
CA SER A 10 8.77 -28.01 7.09
C SER A 10 8.30 -26.79 7.90
N TYR A 11 8.06 -25.68 7.21
CA TYR A 11 7.15 -24.65 7.71
C TYR A 11 5.79 -24.83 7.03
N ARG A 12 5.02 -25.79 7.54
CA ARG A 12 3.58 -25.89 7.26
C ARG A 12 2.88 -24.69 7.89
N TYR A 13 2.64 -23.65 7.11
CA TYR A 13 1.64 -22.64 7.46
C TYR A 13 0.28 -23.33 7.50
N ARG A 14 -0.22 -23.54 8.71
CA ARG A 14 -1.52 -24.12 8.99
C ARG A 14 -2.58 -23.11 8.50
N HIS A 15 -3.28 -23.45 7.42
CA HIS A 15 -4.42 -22.71 6.91
C HIS A 15 -5.44 -22.43 8.02
N LEU A 16 -5.63 -21.17 8.38
CA LEU A 16 -6.86 -20.70 9.01
C LEU A 16 -7.87 -20.40 7.89
N ARG A 17 -8.54 -21.46 7.41
CA ARG A 17 -9.84 -21.33 6.77
C ARG A 17 -10.90 -21.17 7.85
N THR A 18 -11.63 -20.06 7.80
CA THR A 18 -13.07 -19.87 8.08
C THR A 18 -13.26 -18.35 8.21
N THR A 19 -13.92 -17.68 7.28
CA THR A 19 -15.37 -17.47 7.36
C THR A 19 -15.93 -16.88 6.04
N ASN A 20 -17.08 -17.42 5.62
CA ASN A 20 -18.15 -16.88 4.78
C ASN A 20 -17.86 -15.92 3.60
N PRO A 21 -18.15 -16.33 2.34
CA PRO A 21 -18.36 -15.41 1.24
C PRO A 21 -19.81 -14.88 1.28
N GLY A 22 -20.02 -13.77 1.97
CA GLY A 22 -21.36 -13.17 2.12
C GLY A 22 -21.31 -11.65 2.16
N MET A 23 -21.56 -11.03 1.00
CA MET A 23 -21.85 -9.60 0.82
C MET A 23 -20.74 -8.60 1.21
N MET A 24 -19.75 -8.44 0.33
CA MET A 24 -18.97 -7.20 0.22
C MET A 24 -19.85 -6.06 -0.34
N ARG A 25 -20.74 -5.50 0.48
CA ARG A 25 -21.26 -4.16 0.22
C ARG A 25 -20.14 -3.17 0.52
N LYS A 26 -19.64 -2.52 -0.53
CA LYS A 26 -18.70 -1.40 -0.46
C LYS A 26 -19.34 -0.23 0.31
N ASN A 27 -19.26 -0.25 1.63
CA ASN A 27 -19.40 0.97 2.43
C ASN A 27 -18.05 1.70 2.40
N ILE A 28 -17.85 2.45 1.33
CA ILE A 28 -16.80 3.47 1.28
C ILE A 28 -17.20 4.53 2.31
N ALA A 29 -16.61 4.47 3.49
CA ALA A 29 -16.75 5.52 4.48
C ALA A 29 -16.31 6.86 3.86
N PRO A 30 -17.02 7.97 4.09
CA PRO A 30 -16.67 9.25 3.47
C PRO A 30 -15.27 9.69 3.90
N GLN A 31 -14.33 9.78 2.95
CA GLN A 31 -12.97 10.27 3.16
C GLN A 31 -12.89 11.77 3.56
N HIS A 32 -14.02 12.43 3.79
CA HIS A 32 -14.10 13.86 4.04
C HIS A 32 -13.84 14.29 5.50
N LEU A 33 -13.50 13.36 6.42
CA LEU A 33 -13.39 13.66 7.86
C LEU A 33 -11.96 13.93 8.38
N LEU A 34 -10.93 13.93 7.54
CA LEU A 34 -9.53 14.07 7.99
C LEU A 34 -8.90 15.46 7.79
N GLN A 35 -9.64 16.46 7.29
CA GLN A 35 -9.17 17.85 7.19
C GLN A 35 -9.60 18.72 8.38
N SER A 36 -9.80 18.15 9.57
CA SER A 36 -9.93 18.99 10.77
C SER A 36 -8.58 19.66 11.02
N LYS A 37 -8.50 20.99 10.96
CA LYS A 37 -7.35 21.77 11.42
C LYS A 37 -6.93 21.24 12.79
N THR A 38 -5.86 20.45 12.84
CA THR A 38 -5.38 19.79 14.06
C THR A 38 -4.69 20.83 14.93
N SER A 39 -5.46 21.58 15.70
CA SER A 39 -4.95 22.25 16.88
C SER A 39 -4.24 21.18 17.71
N LYS A 40 -2.92 21.29 17.89
CA LYS A 40 -2.17 20.37 18.76
C LYS A 40 -2.86 20.34 20.12
N PRO A 41 -3.26 19.18 20.65
CA PRO A 41 -3.90 19.11 21.96
C PRO A 41 -2.93 19.69 23.01
N ASN A 42 -3.45 20.51 23.92
CA ASN A 42 -2.64 21.08 25.01
C ASN A 42 -2.43 20.00 26.10
N ILE A 43 -1.47 19.11 25.84
CA ILE A 43 -1.11 18.01 26.73
C ILE A 43 -0.24 18.57 27.86
N ALA A 44 -0.71 18.48 29.10
CA ALA A 44 0.02 18.97 30.28
C ALA A 44 1.17 18.06 30.72
N ASP A 45 1.10 16.76 30.39
CA ASP A 45 2.10 15.75 30.77
C ASP A 45 3.20 15.64 29.71
N ASP A 46 4.47 15.80 30.12
CA ASP A 46 5.60 15.82 29.19
C ASP A 46 5.86 14.47 28.52
N ARG A 47 5.63 13.35 29.23
CA ARG A 47 5.82 12.01 28.66
C ARG A 47 4.77 11.72 27.60
N LEU A 48 3.49 11.99 27.89
CA LEU A 48 2.44 11.87 26.87
C LEU A 48 2.69 12.83 25.70
N ARG A 49 3.18 14.04 25.94
CA ARG A 49 3.52 15.00 24.88
C ARG A 49 4.61 14.43 23.96
N GLN A 50 5.69 13.91 24.54
CA GLN A 50 6.77 13.26 23.78
C GLN A 50 6.26 12.05 22.98
N ALA A 51 5.45 11.19 23.60
CA ALA A 51 4.84 10.05 22.92
C ALA A 51 3.93 10.50 21.76
N ALA A 52 3.14 11.56 21.96
CA ALA A 52 2.27 12.12 20.92
C ALA A 52 3.07 12.72 19.74
N ASP A 53 4.18 13.41 19.99
CA ASP A 53 5.08 13.90 18.94
C ASP A 53 5.71 12.74 18.16
N GLY A 54 6.12 11.67 18.84
CA GLY A 54 6.58 10.42 18.23
C GLY A 54 5.50 9.79 17.35
N PHE A 55 4.25 9.77 17.83
CA PHE A 55 3.10 9.27 17.08
C PHE A 55 2.81 10.08 15.83
N HIS A 56 2.82 11.42 15.91
CA HIS A 56 2.63 12.26 14.72
C HIS A 56 3.71 12.02 13.66
N THR A 57 4.96 11.83 14.09
CA THR A 57 6.07 11.47 13.19
C THR A 57 5.84 10.10 12.56
N PHE A 58 5.41 9.12 13.34
CA PHE A 58 5.09 7.78 12.87
C PHE A 58 3.94 7.79 11.85
N THR A 59 2.83 8.48 12.14
CA THR A 59 1.70 8.61 11.21
C THR A 59 2.11 9.29 9.90
N ALA A 60 3.00 10.29 9.93
CA ALA A 60 3.51 10.92 8.71
C ALA A 60 4.30 9.93 7.84
N LYS A 61 5.13 9.07 8.46
CA LYS A 61 5.85 8.00 7.76
C LYS A 61 4.88 6.96 7.19
N LEU A 62 3.87 6.56 7.96
CA LEU A 62 2.87 5.58 7.53
C LEU A 62 2.02 6.11 6.35
N LYS A 63 1.64 7.39 6.37
CA LYS A 63 0.99 8.07 5.23
C LYS A 63 1.85 8.04 3.98
N LYS A 64 3.15 8.32 4.12
CA LYS A 64 4.10 8.24 3.00
C LYS A 64 4.18 6.82 2.43
N LEU A 65 4.20 5.81 3.30
CA LEU A 65 4.17 4.41 2.89
C LEU A 65 2.87 4.08 2.13
N ASN A 66 1.71 4.49 2.65
CA ASN A 66 0.41 4.28 2.00
C ASN A 66 0.37 4.86 0.59
N VAL A 67 0.83 6.12 0.43
CA VAL A 67 0.95 6.76 -0.88
C VAL A 67 1.89 5.98 -1.80
N ALA A 68 3.04 5.52 -1.31
CA ALA A 68 4.01 4.78 -2.12
C ALA A 68 3.45 3.43 -2.60
N VAL A 69 2.80 2.66 -1.73
CA VAL A 69 2.17 1.36 -2.06
C VAL A 69 1.06 1.54 -3.12
N LYS A 70 0.24 2.59 -2.98
CA LYS A 70 -0.80 2.91 -3.97
C LYS A 70 -0.22 3.37 -5.30
N ALA A 71 0.81 4.21 -5.28
CA ALA A 71 1.48 4.68 -6.49
C ALA A 71 2.11 3.52 -7.26
N TYR A 72 2.83 2.64 -6.57
CA TYR A 72 3.43 1.44 -7.17
C TYR A 72 2.38 0.56 -7.87
N HIS A 73 1.25 0.28 -7.22
CA HIS A 73 0.15 -0.46 -7.84
C HIS A 73 -0.38 0.23 -9.10
N GLN A 74 -0.64 1.54 -9.02
CA GLN A 74 -1.14 2.31 -10.18
C GLN A 74 -0.16 2.32 -11.34
N ASP A 75 1.13 2.45 -11.09
CA ASP A 75 2.15 2.46 -12.13
C ASP A 75 2.27 1.09 -12.79
N THR A 76 2.17 0.00 -12.02
CA THR A 76 2.14 -1.36 -12.59
C THR A 76 0.89 -1.59 -13.44
N VAL A 77 -0.29 -1.14 -13.01
CA VAL A 77 -1.52 -1.18 -13.83
C VAL A 77 -1.33 -0.42 -15.15
N ARG A 78 -0.77 0.80 -15.09
CA ARG A 78 -0.49 1.61 -16.30
C ARG A 78 0.52 0.95 -17.23
N ALA A 79 1.55 0.30 -16.67
CA ALA A 79 2.53 -0.43 -17.46
C ALA A 79 1.87 -1.58 -18.25
N GLN A 80 0.99 -2.36 -17.61
CA GLN A 80 0.27 -3.43 -18.31
C GLN A 80 -0.69 -2.89 -19.38
N ALA A 81 -1.42 -1.81 -19.09
CA ALA A 81 -2.30 -1.17 -20.07
C ALA A 81 -1.51 -0.62 -21.28
N SER A 82 -0.33 -0.06 -21.04
CA SER A 82 0.54 0.46 -22.11
C SER A 82 1.12 -0.66 -22.96
N ARG A 83 1.52 -1.78 -22.34
CA ARG A 83 1.93 -2.99 -23.05
C ARG A 83 0.81 -3.54 -23.94
N ALA A 84 -0.41 -3.63 -23.43
CA ALA A 84 -1.57 -4.10 -24.22
C ALA A 84 -1.85 -3.21 -25.43
N ARG A 85 -1.77 -1.88 -25.26
CA ARG A 85 -1.93 -0.92 -26.38
C ARG A 85 -0.85 -1.06 -27.44
N LEU A 86 0.42 -1.23 -27.03
CA LEU A 86 1.53 -1.46 -27.96
C LEU A 86 1.30 -2.73 -28.78
N VAL A 87 0.94 -3.83 -28.12
CA VAL A 87 0.67 -5.10 -28.79
C VAL A 87 -0.47 -4.95 -29.80
N SER A 88 -1.56 -4.27 -29.44
CA SER A 88 -2.67 -3.99 -30.36
C SER A 88 -2.19 -3.20 -31.59
N ALA A 89 -1.44 -2.11 -31.40
CA ALA A 89 -0.96 -1.29 -32.50
C ALA A 89 -0.01 -2.07 -33.43
N LEU A 90 0.85 -2.93 -32.87
CA LEU A 90 1.70 -3.81 -33.68
C LEU A 90 0.87 -4.84 -34.46
N SER A 91 -0.18 -5.41 -33.85
CA SER A 91 -1.09 -6.32 -34.55
C SER A 91 -1.85 -5.64 -35.68
N ASP A 92 -2.24 -4.38 -35.50
CA ASP A 92 -2.92 -3.58 -36.54
C ASP A 92 -1.99 -3.32 -37.74
N VAL A 93 -0.72 -2.97 -37.50
CA VAL A 93 0.27 -2.80 -38.58
C VAL A 93 0.54 -4.12 -39.31
N ALA A 94 0.45 -5.25 -38.61
CA ALA A 94 0.72 -6.57 -39.17
C ALA A 94 -0.48 -7.23 -39.88
N SER A 95 -1.67 -6.63 -39.84
CA SER A 95 -2.96 -7.27 -40.21
C SER A 95 -2.98 -7.90 -41.59
N ASP A 96 -2.36 -7.24 -42.57
CA ASP A 96 -2.36 -7.63 -43.99
C ASP A 96 -0.99 -8.13 -44.44
N SER A 97 -0.17 -8.58 -43.50
CA SER A 97 1.19 -9.05 -43.74
C SER A 97 1.36 -10.53 -43.42
N PRO A 98 2.48 -11.15 -43.84
CA PRO A 98 2.87 -12.48 -43.38
C PRO A 98 3.00 -12.60 -41.86
N LEU A 99 3.19 -11.48 -41.14
CA LEU A 99 3.25 -11.45 -39.67
C LEU A 99 1.88 -11.60 -39.00
N SER A 100 0.77 -11.46 -39.75
CA SER A 100 -0.59 -11.50 -39.19
C SER A 100 -0.88 -12.76 -38.37
N SER A 101 -0.35 -13.91 -38.77
CA SER A 101 -0.51 -15.18 -38.04
C SER A 101 0.22 -15.16 -36.69
N LEU A 102 1.42 -14.58 -36.61
CA LEU A 102 2.21 -14.43 -35.38
C LEU A 102 1.68 -13.32 -34.47
N MET A 103 0.92 -12.38 -35.01
CA MET A 103 0.39 -11.20 -34.30
C MET A 103 -1.09 -11.32 -33.90
N ARG A 104 -1.77 -12.41 -34.24
CA ARG A 104 -3.20 -12.60 -33.98
C ARG A 104 -3.50 -12.90 -32.51
N THR A 105 -4.66 -12.43 -32.06
CA THR A 105 -5.24 -12.72 -30.74
C THR A 105 -6.32 -13.80 -30.76
N SER A 106 -6.41 -14.60 -31.84
CA SER A 106 -7.60 -15.44 -32.08
C SER A 106 -7.72 -16.56 -31.03
N PRO A 107 -8.89 -16.70 -30.37
CA PRO A 107 -9.16 -17.78 -29.41
C PRO A 107 -9.50 -19.13 -30.08
N ASP A 108 -9.63 -19.17 -31.40
CA ASP A 108 -10.19 -20.31 -32.15
C ASP A 108 -9.16 -21.34 -32.66
N GLN A 109 -7.88 -21.20 -32.32
CA GLN A 109 -6.89 -22.22 -32.64
C GLN A 109 -6.86 -23.30 -31.54
N GLN A 110 -7.70 -24.33 -31.74
CA GLN A 110 -7.56 -25.62 -31.06
C GLN A 110 -6.34 -26.43 -31.55
N ASP A 111 -5.69 -26.00 -32.64
CA ASP A 111 -4.43 -26.58 -33.11
C ASP A 111 -3.24 -25.90 -32.41
N GLY A 112 -2.70 -26.58 -31.41
CA GLY A 112 -1.65 -26.10 -30.51
C GLY A 112 -0.26 -25.93 -31.11
N SER A 113 -0.12 -25.31 -32.28
CA SER A 113 1.16 -25.22 -32.98
C SER A 113 1.79 -23.83 -33.10
N ILE A 114 1.06 -22.72 -32.90
CA ILE A 114 1.64 -21.38 -33.09
C ILE A 114 1.46 -20.52 -31.83
N VAL A 115 2.57 -20.23 -31.17
CA VAL A 115 2.62 -19.27 -30.07
C VAL A 115 2.62 -17.87 -30.69
N ALA A 116 1.46 -17.20 -30.69
CA ALA A 116 1.35 -15.84 -31.21
C ALA A 116 1.79 -14.80 -30.17
N TYR A 117 2.55 -13.78 -30.60
CA TYR A 117 3.06 -12.69 -29.77
C TYR A 117 1.96 -11.99 -28.96
N ALA A 118 0.85 -11.66 -29.63
CA ALA A 118 -0.25 -10.95 -28.99
C ALA A 118 -0.98 -11.82 -27.96
N ASN A 119 -1.13 -13.12 -28.22
CA ASN A 119 -1.68 -14.08 -27.26
C ASN A 119 -0.77 -14.26 -26.03
N THR A 120 0.54 -14.34 -26.23
CA THR A 120 1.53 -14.43 -25.16
C THR A 120 1.45 -13.21 -24.24
N HIS A 121 1.38 -12.01 -24.79
CA HIS A 121 1.20 -10.79 -24.00
C HIS A 121 -0.17 -10.68 -23.34
N LYS A 122 -1.25 -11.10 -24.00
CA LYS A 122 -2.60 -11.14 -23.40
C LYS A 122 -2.64 -12.07 -22.19
N ARG A 123 -2.02 -13.24 -22.28
CA ARG A 123 -1.88 -14.16 -21.14
C ARG A 123 -1.07 -13.55 -20.00
N ALA A 124 0.04 -12.88 -20.31
CA ALA A 124 0.83 -12.17 -19.29
C ALA A 124 0.04 -11.08 -18.57
N VAL A 125 -0.68 -10.24 -19.32
CA VAL A 125 -1.53 -9.18 -18.75
C VAL A 125 -2.59 -9.78 -17.83
N ASN A 126 -3.24 -10.87 -18.24
CA ASN A 126 -4.24 -11.56 -17.42
C ASN A 126 -3.65 -12.18 -16.14
N SER A 127 -2.45 -12.74 -16.21
CA SER A 127 -1.77 -13.30 -15.02
C SER A 127 -1.46 -12.20 -14.01
N VAL A 128 -0.83 -11.12 -14.48
CA VAL A 128 -0.46 -9.98 -13.64
C VAL A 128 -1.71 -9.29 -13.05
N GLN A 129 -2.83 -9.26 -13.77
CA GLN A 129 -4.08 -8.68 -13.29
C GLN A 129 -4.56 -9.34 -11.99
N PHE A 130 -4.48 -10.67 -11.88
CA PHE A 130 -4.84 -11.39 -10.65
C PHE A 130 -3.90 -11.00 -9.49
N SER A 131 -2.59 -10.95 -9.76
CA SER A 131 -1.58 -10.53 -8.80
C SER A 131 -1.80 -9.09 -8.32
N LEU A 132 -2.23 -8.19 -9.21
CA LEU A 132 -2.57 -6.79 -8.89
C LEU A 132 -3.83 -6.67 -8.03
N GLU A 133 -4.87 -7.44 -8.32
CA GLU A 133 -6.07 -7.50 -7.48
C GLU A 133 -5.74 -7.97 -6.06
N ARG A 134 -4.88 -8.98 -5.93
CA ARG A 134 -4.40 -9.43 -4.63
C ARG A 134 -3.56 -8.36 -3.93
N TYR A 135 -2.65 -7.68 -4.64
CA TYR A 135 -1.88 -6.56 -4.10
C TYR A 135 -2.79 -5.48 -3.51
N GLN A 136 -3.82 -5.09 -4.26
CA GLN A 136 -4.80 -4.11 -3.80
C GLN A 136 -5.55 -4.61 -2.55
N ASN A 137 -6.06 -5.84 -2.57
CA ASN A 137 -6.87 -6.38 -1.49
C ASN A 137 -6.05 -6.64 -0.22
N GLU A 138 -4.81 -7.08 -0.34
CA GLU A 138 -4.03 -7.57 0.81
C GLU A 138 -3.01 -6.58 1.35
N MET A 139 -2.48 -5.68 0.51
CA MET A 139 -1.43 -4.72 0.90
C MET A 139 -2.01 -3.32 1.05
N ILE A 140 -2.68 -2.80 0.02
CA ILE A 140 -3.27 -1.46 0.08
C ILE A 140 -4.30 -1.39 1.21
N THR A 141 -5.24 -2.35 1.24
CA THR A 141 -6.24 -2.43 2.32
C THR A 141 -5.59 -2.52 3.69
N TYR A 142 -4.55 -3.34 3.86
CA TYR A 142 -3.87 -3.52 5.14
C TYR A 142 -3.24 -2.21 5.64
N VAL A 143 -2.53 -1.49 4.76
CA VAL A 143 -1.91 -0.20 5.14
C VAL A 143 -2.98 0.86 5.42
N ASP A 144 -4.07 0.90 4.64
CA ASP A 144 -5.20 1.79 4.88
C ASP A 144 -5.88 1.55 6.22
N GLU A 145 -6.15 0.28 6.55
CA GLU A 145 -6.74 -0.13 7.81
C GLU A 145 -5.81 0.16 8.98
N TRP A 146 -4.52 -0.13 8.83
CA TRP A 146 -3.50 0.15 9.84
C TRP A 146 -3.44 1.65 10.14
N GLU A 147 -3.28 2.50 9.13
CA GLU A 147 -3.23 3.95 9.28
C GLU A 147 -4.50 4.50 9.92
N THR A 148 -5.66 4.07 9.43
CA THR A 148 -6.96 4.57 9.89
C THR A 148 -7.22 4.16 11.34
N THR A 149 -6.96 2.90 11.68
CA THR A 149 -7.22 2.34 13.01
C THR A 149 -6.38 3.04 14.06
N ILE A 150 -5.07 3.16 13.84
CA ILE A 150 -4.19 3.80 14.83
C ILE A 150 -4.48 5.30 14.95
N SER A 151 -4.75 5.98 13.82
CA SER A 151 -5.02 7.41 13.79
C SER A 151 -6.29 7.74 14.54
N ASN A 152 -7.37 7.02 14.26
CA ASN A 152 -8.65 7.23 14.91
C ASN A 152 -8.58 6.92 16.40
N ARG A 153 -7.94 5.81 16.78
CA ARG A 153 -7.84 5.38 18.18
C ARG A 153 -7.05 6.39 19.01
N ILE A 154 -5.82 6.71 18.63
CA ILE A 154 -4.96 7.60 19.43
C ILE A 154 -5.50 9.04 19.42
N CYS A 155 -6.00 9.56 18.29
CA CYS A 155 -6.56 10.91 18.26
C CYS A 155 -7.83 11.03 19.11
N THR A 156 -8.67 9.99 19.17
CA THR A 156 -9.86 9.98 20.02
C THR A 156 -9.47 9.98 21.49
N GLU A 157 -8.52 9.13 21.88
CA GLU A 157 -8.03 9.06 23.26
C GLU A 157 -7.32 10.34 23.70
N LEU A 158 -6.54 10.99 22.83
CA LEU A 158 -5.90 12.28 23.12
C LEU A 158 -6.93 13.35 23.47
N ARG A 159 -8.01 13.47 22.68
CA ARG A 159 -9.12 14.39 22.97
C ARG A 159 -9.84 14.03 24.26
N HIS A 160 -10.00 12.74 24.54
CA HIS A 160 -10.62 12.25 25.77
C HIS A 160 -9.81 12.64 27.00
N VAL A 161 -8.49 12.39 26.98
CA VAL A 161 -7.57 12.77 28.07
C VAL A 161 -7.54 14.28 28.27
N GLU A 162 -7.57 15.09 27.20
CA GLU A 162 -7.67 16.55 27.30
C GLU A 162 -8.99 17.00 27.97
N SER A 163 -10.12 16.35 27.65
CA SER A 163 -11.41 16.61 28.30
C SER A 163 -11.38 16.27 29.80
N LEU A 164 -10.78 15.13 30.16
CA LEU A 164 -10.58 14.73 31.56
C LEU A 164 -9.69 15.73 32.31
N HIS A 165 -8.63 16.23 31.67
CA HIS A 165 -7.76 17.25 32.24
C HIS A 165 -8.54 18.53 32.55
N LYS A 166 -9.34 19.04 31.61
CA LYS A 166 -10.20 20.22 31.81
C LYS A 166 -11.20 20.02 32.95
N ASN A 167 -11.81 18.84 33.03
CA ASN A 167 -12.75 18.50 34.10
C ASN A 167 -12.05 18.44 35.48
N TRP A 168 -10.87 17.84 35.56
CA TRP A 168 -10.05 17.83 36.77
C TRP A 168 -9.68 19.25 37.21
N ALA A 169 -9.11 20.07 36.31
CA ALA A 169 -8.72 21.45 36.59
C ALA A 169 -9.92 22.31 37.05
N LYS A 170 -11.10 22.11 36.45
CA LYS A 170 -12.35 22.77 36.87
C LYS A 170 -12.71 22.45 38.32
N TYR A 171 -12.67 21.17 38.72
CA TYR A 171 -12.97 20.81 40.11
C TYR A 171 -11.90 21.29 41.09
N ASP A 172 -10.65 21.31 40.66
CA ASP A 172 -9.52 21.80 41.47
C ASP A 172 -9.70 23.29 41.80
N SER A 173 -9.91 24.11 40.76
CA SER A 173 -10.23 25.53 40.91
C SER A 173 -11.50 25.76 41.74
N LYS A 174 -12.54 24.93 41.56
CA LYS A 174 -13.79 25.04 42.32
C LYS A 174 -13.60 24.76 43.80
N VAL A 175 -12.85 23.72 44.15
CA VAL A 175 -12.55 23.37 45.55
C VAL A 175 -11.70 24.48 46.19
N ALA A 176 -10.66 24.96 45.50
CA ALA A 176 -9.84 26.08 45.98
C ALA A 176 -10.68 27.34 46.25
N SER A 177 -11.57 27.69 45.31
CA SER A 177 -12.48 28.83 45.46
C SER A 177 -13.44 28.68 46.64
N LEU A 178 -14.01 27.49 46.84
CA LEU A 178 -14.92 27.23 47.96
C LEU A 178 -14.21 27.28 49.33
N LYS A 179 -12.96 26.77 49.41
CA LYS A 179 -12.14 26.85 50.62
C LYS A 179 -11.82 28.29 50.98
N SER A 180 -11.31 29.08 50.01
CA SER A 180 -11.03 30.50 50.21
C SER A 180 -12.28 31.29 50.61
N ALA A 181 -13.44 31.01 50.00
CA ALA A 181 -14.70 31.64 50.36
C ALA A 181 -15.21 31.23 51.76
N SER A 182 -14.88 30.03 52.24
CA SER A 182 -15.23 29.55 53.59
C SER A 182 -14.33 30.18 54.65
N GLU A 183 -13.04 30.34 54.37
CA GLU A 183 -12.06 30.98 55.26
C GLU A 183 -12.37 32.45 55.53
N LYS A 184 -12.89 33.16 54.52
CA LYS A 184 -13.28 34.58 54.65
C LYS A 184 -14.54 34.82 55.50
N LYS A 185 -15.29 33.78 55.88
CA LYS A 185 -16.50 33.92 56.70
C LYS A 185 -16.15 33.82 58.18
N THR A 186 -16.60 34.80 58.97
CA THR A 186 -16.46 34.83 60.44
C THR A 186 -17.23 33.70 61.14
N LYS A 187 -18.27 33.14 60.52
CA LYS A 187 -19.02 31.98 61.04
C LYS A 187 -19.18 30.93 59.93
N LYS A 188 -18.54 29.77 60.09
CA LYS A 188 -18.66 28.64 59.16
C LYS A 188 -20.05 28.01 59.29
N LYS A 189 -20.76 27.86 58.16
CA LYS A 189 -22.03 27.12 58.11
C LYS A 189 -21.75 25.65 57.77
N ASP A 190 -22.46 24.71 58.42
CA ASP A 190 -22.32 23.27 58.14
C ASP A 190 -22.60 22.93 56.66
N SER A 191 -23.49 23.69 56.02
CA SER A 191 -23.80 23.55 54.60
C SER A 191 -22.59 23.80 53.68
N ASP A 192 -21.66 24.69 54.07
CA ASP A 192 -20.44 24.96 53.31
C ASP A 192 -19.47 23.77 53.41
N SER A 193 -19.36 23.16 54.59
CA SER A 193 -18.54 21.96 54.81
C SER A 193 -19.02 20.78 53.95
N VAL A 194 -20.33 20.51 53.96
CA VAL A 194 -20.93 19.45 53.12
C VAL A 194 -20.70 19.71 51.63
N LYS A 195 -20.83 20.96 51.18
CA LYS A 195 -20.61 21.35 49.78
C LYS A 195 -19.14 21.18 49.36
N ILE A 196 -18.20 21.55 50.23
CA ILE A 196 -16.76 21.34 50.00
C ILE A 196 -16.48 19.83 49.89
N GLY A 197 -16.94 19.03 50.84
CA GLY A 197 -16.73 17.58 50.84
C GLY A 197 -17.26 16.88 49.58
N ARG A 198 -18.45 17.28 49.08
CA ARG A 198 -18.99 16.78 47.80
C ARG A 198 -18.09 17.11 46.61
N ASN A 199 -17.56 18.33 46.53
CA ASN A 199 -16.68 18.73 45.43
C ASN A 199 -15.28 18.11 45.55
N GLU A 200 -14.76 17.91 46.76
CA GLU A 200 -13.52 17.17 46.99
C GLU A 200 -13.65 15.71 46.56
N SER A 201 -14.80 15.08 46.81
CA SER A 201 -15.08 13.74 46.29
C SER A 201 -15.04 13.71 44.76
N LYS A 202 -15.72 14.66 44.09
CA LYS A 202 -15.69 14.79 42.62
C LYS A 202 -14.28 15.06 42.08
N LEU A 203 -13.50 15.91 42.77
CA LEU A 203 -12.11 16.18 42.43
C LEU A 203 -11.26 14.92 42.50
N ARG A 204 -11.39 14.12 43.57
CA ARG A 204 -10.68 12.85 43.71
C ARG A 204 -11.02 11.87 42.58
N THR A 205 -12.31 11.75 42.23
CA THR A 205 -12.76 10.90 41.12
C THR A 205 -12.19 11.39 39.79
N ALA A 206 -12.32 12.68 39.46
CA ALA A 206 -11.81 13.26 38.22
C ALA A 206 -10.28 13.10 38.09
N ARG A 207 -9.53 13.30 39.19
CA ARG A 207 -8.07 13.13 39.21
C ARG A 207 -7.67 11.67 38.99
N LYS A 208 -8.38 10.72 39.62
CA LYS A 208 -8.14 9.28 39.45
C LYS A 208 -8.39 8.85 38.01
N GLU A 209 -9.50 9.31 37.42
CA GLU A 209 -9.88 9.00 36.04
C GLU A 209 -8.89 9.60 35.02
N TYR A 210 -8.53 10.86 35.18
CA TYR A 210 -7.51 11.51 34.35
C TYR A 210 -6.19 10.74 34.38
N ARG A 211 -5.65 10.44 35.58
CA ARG A 211 -4.37 9.72 35.71
C ARG A 211 -4.40 8.32 35.09
N ARG A 212 -5.49 7.57 35.29
CA ARG A 212 -5.64 6.23 34.72
C ARG A 212 -5.58 6.27 33.19
N ASN A 213 -6.36 7.16 32.57
CA ASN A 213 -6.39 7.28 31.11
C ASN A 213 -5.10 7.89 30.54
N LEU A 214 -4.46 8.82 31.26
CA LEU A 214 -3.15 9.39 30.91
C LEU A 214 -2.10 8.28 30.77
N ILE A 215 -1.97 7.41 31.77
CA ILE A 215 -1.01 6.29 31.76
C ILE A 215 -1.37 5.33 30.61
N SER A 216 -2.64 4.95 30.50
CA SER A 216 -3.10 4.02 29.46
C SER A 216 -2.81 4.54 28.05
N LEU A 217 -3.08 5.81 27.78
CA LEU A 217 -2.83 6.42 26.47
C LEU A 217 -1.34 6.56 26.18
N THR A 218 -0.53 6.92 27.19
CA THR A 218 0.92 7.01 27.04
C THR A 218 1.49 5.66 26.61
N LEU A 219 1.13 4.58 27.32
CA LEU A 219 1.56 3.22 26.98
C LEU A 219 1.07 2.75 25.61
N LEU A 220 -0.18 3.07 25.25
CA LEU A 220 -0.71 2.75 23.92
C LEU A 220 0.06 3.48 22.81
N THR A 221 0.39 4.74 23.04
CA THR A 221 1.10 5.58 22.05
C THR A 221 2.55 5.10 21.87
N GLU A 222 3.23 4.77 22.97
CA GLU A 222 4.55 4.13 22.96
C GLU A 222 4.49 2.76 22.26
N GLU A 223 3.52 1.90 22.58
CA GLU A 223 3.36 0.60 21.92
C GLU A 223 3.25 0.74 20.39
N VAL A 224 2.38 1.63 19.91
CA VAL A 224 2.18 1.85 18.47
C VAL A 224 3.44 2.39 17.79
N THR A 225 4.19 3.28 18.46
CA THR A 225 5.36 3.94 17.86
C THR A 225 6.62 3.10 17.94
N GLU A 226 6.87 2.44 19.08
CA GLU A 226 8.06 1.64 19.32
C GLU A 226 7.93 0.22 18.76
N ARG A 227 6.72 -0.33 18.72
CA ARG A 227 6.45 -1.69 18.23
C ARG A 227 5.68 -1.75 16.91
N GLY A 228 5.40 -0.61 16.29
CA GLY A 228 4.75 -0.54 14.97
C GLY A 228 5.51 -1.24 13.85
N TRP A 229 6.82 -1.49 14.00
CA TRP A 229 7.57 -2.31 13.04
C TRP A 229 7.04 -3.76 12.96
N LYS A 230 6.36 -4.26 14.00
CA LYS A 230 5.77 -5.61 13.98
C LYS A 230 4.64 -5.72 12.98
N ASP A 231 3.87 -4.64 12.78
CA ASP A 231 2.83 -4.56 11.76
C ASP A 231 3.43 -4.36 10.35
N LEU A 232 4.67 -3.87 10.25
CA LEU A 232 5.38 -3.79 8.97
C LEU A 232 5.81 -5.19 8.46
N VAL A 233 6.13 -6.12 9.35
CA VAL A 233 6.55 -7.49 8.97
C VAL A 233 5.56 -8.21 8.06
N PRO A 234 4.27 -8.36 8.40
CA PRO A 234 3.31 -9.05 7.53
C PRO A 234 3.10 -8.31 6.19
N LEU A 235 3.18 -6.98 6.17
CA LEU A 235 3.15 -6.23 4.91
C LEU A 235 4.35 -6.56 4.02
N MET A 236 5.56 -6.55 4.59
CA MET A 236 6.78 -6.88 3.85
C MET A 236 6.77 -8.32 3.32
N LEU A 237 6.27 -9.28 4.11
CA LEU A 237 6.15 -10.66 3.65
C LEU A 237 5.22 -10.78 2.45
N LYS A 238 4.05 -10.11 2.47
CA LYS A 238 3.14 -10.07 1.34
C LYS A 238 3.76 -9.41 0.11
N MET A 239 4.51 -8.32 0.30
CA MET A 239 5.25 -7.67 -0.80
C MET A 239 6.27 -8.62 -1.42
N LEU A 240 7.04 -9.34 -0.60
CA LEU A 240 8.00 -10.35 -1.09
C LEU A 240 7.31 -11.49 -1.83
N GLU A 241 6.19 -11.99 -1.33
CA GLU A 241 5.40 -13.04 -2.01
C GLU A 241 4.93 -12.56 -3.39
N PHE A 242 4.43 -11.31 -3.49
CA PHE A 242 4.08 -10.71 -4.77
C PHE A 242 5.28 -10.56 -5.71
N ASP A 243 6.43 -10.11 -5.21
CA ASP A 243 7.65 -9.96 -6.03
C ASP A 243 8.14 -11.31 -6.55
N ILE A 244 8.08 -12.35 -5.71
CA ILE A 244 8.43 -13.73 -6.11
C ILE A 244 7.50 -14.23 -7.21
N GLU A 245 6.18 -14.07 -7.03
CA GLU A 245 5.20 -14.54 -8.01
C GLU A 245 5.28 -13.79 -9.33
N THR A 246 5.37 -12.45 -9.31
CA THR A 246 5.52 -11.65 -10.53
C THR A 246 6.84 -11.94 -11.25
N SER A 247 7.91 -12.26 -10.51
CA SER A 247 9.18 -12.71 -11.09
C SER A 247 9.02 -14.08 -11.76
N HIS A 248 8.32 -15.02 -11.12
CA HIS A 248 8.03 -16.33 -11.70
C HIS A 248 7.22 -16.22 -13.00
N GLU A 249 6.14 -15.43 -12.99
CA GLU A 249 5.34 -15.13 -14.19
C GLU A 249 6.19 -14.50 -15.31
N SER A 250 7.16 -13.65 -14.95
CA SER A 250 8.06 -13.02 -15.91
C SER A 250 9.02 -14.02 -16.55
N VAL A 251 9.49 -15.02 -15.80
CA VAL A 251 10.33 -16.11 -16.32
C VAL A 251 9.53 -16.97 -17.31
N GLU A 252 8.31 -17.38 -16.96
CA GLU A 252 7.44 -18.14 -17.88
C GLU A 252 7.12 -17.34 -19.16
N LEU A 253 6.89 -16.03 -19.02
CA LEU A 253 6.67 -15.16 -20.17
C LEU A 253 7.90 -15.11 -21.07
N MET A 254 9.11 -14.98 -20.49
CA MET A 254 10.36 -14.95 -21.23
C MET A 254 10.56 -16.22 -22.06
N GLU A 255 10.28 -17.40 -21.48
CA GLU A 255 10.38 -18.67 -22.20
C GLU A 255 9.46 -18.70 -23.42
N ARG A 256 8.19 -18.29 -23.28
CA ARG A 256 7.26 -18.19 -24.41
C ARG A 256 7.66 -17.15 -25.44
N LEU A 257 8.24 -16.03 -25.01
CA LEU A 257 8.71 -15.00 -25.94
C LEU A 257 9.90 -15.48 -26.78
N LYS A 258 10.73 -16.40 -26.27
CA LYS A 258 11.78 -17.04 -27.07
C LYS A 258 11.19 -17.92 -28.17
N GLU A 259 10.16 -18.70 -27.86
CA GLU A 259 9.45 -19.50 -28.86
C GLU A 259 8.87 -18.59 -29.97
N VAL A 260 8.23 -17.48 -29.59
CA VAL A 260 7.72 -16.48 -30.54
C VAL A 260 8.85 -15.87 -31.38
N GLN A 261 9.99 -15.56 -30.77
CA GLN A 261 11.16 -15.02 -31.46
C GLN A 261 11.67 -15.99 -32.53
N ASP A 262 11.79 -17.27 -32.19
CA ASP A 262 12.24 -18.30 -33.12
C ASP A 262 11.28 -18.43 -34.32
N GLU A 263 9.97 -18.29 -34.09
CA GLU A 263 8.96 -18.25 -35.16
C GLU A 263 9.09 -17.01 -36.05
N PHE A 264 9.38 -15.83 -35.49
CA PHE A 264 9.67 -14.63 -36.27
C PHE A 264 10.91 -14.81 -37.16
N LEU A 265 11.98 -15.43 -36.63
CA LEU A 265 13.19 -15.71 -37.40
C LEU A 265 12.94 -16.72 -38.52
N CYS A 266 12.20 -17.80 -38.23
CA CYS A 266 11.78 -18.78 -39.24
C CYS A 266 10.95 -18.12 -40.36
N LEU A 267 10.04 -17.22 -40.00
CA LEU A 267 9.25 -16.47 -40.96
C LEU A 267 10.13 -15.52 -41.79
N ALA A 268 11.04 -14.77 -41.17
CA ALA A 268 11.94 -13.86 -41.87
C ALA A 268 12.80 -14.60 -42.92
N HIS A 269 13.39 -15.74 -42.55
CA HIS A 269 14.16 -16.56 -43.48
C HIS A 269 13.31 -17.13 -44.63
N ARG A 270 12.04 -17.48 -44.37
CA ARG A 270 11.12 -17.94 -45.44
C ARG A 270 10.86 -16.85 -46.49
N TYR A 271 10.94 -15.59 -46.10
CA TYR A 271 10.84 -14.43 -46.98
C TYR A 271 12.22 -13.91 -47.41
N GLU A 272 13.24 -14.76 -47.32
CA GLU A 272 14.60 -14.49 -47.81
C GLU A 272 15.26 -13.26 -47.19
N MET A 273 14.85 -12.85 -45.98
CA MET A 273 15.51 -11.76 -45.27
C MET A 273 16.89 -12.20 -44.77
N GLY A 274 17.92 -11.44 -45.10
CA GLY A 274 19.29 -11.67 -44.60
C GLY A 274 19.47 -11.19 -43.15
N ASP A 275 20.52 -11.70 -42.48
CA ASP A 275 20.83 -11.36 -41.08
C ASP A 275 20.94 -9.85 -40.82
N GLY A 276 21.48 -9.10 -41.78
CA GLY A 276 21.58 -7.64 -41.73
C GLY A 276 20.20 -6.96 -41.72
N GLU A 277 19.27 -7.43 -42.56
CA GLU A 277 17.91 -6.88 -42.63
C GLU A 277 17.10 -7.23 -41.38
N ILE A 278 17.30 -8.42 -40.82
CA ILE A 278 16.65 -8.88 -39.58
C ILE A 278 17.13 -8.05 -38.39
N ARG A 279 18.44 -7.81 -38.29
CA ARG A 279 19.04 -7.10 -37.14
C ARG A 279 18.86 -5.59 -37.22
N ASP A 280 19.15 -5.02 -38.39
CA ASP A 280 19.31 -3.57 -38.57
C ASP A 280 18.10 -2.92 -39.27
N GLY A 281 17.21 -3.73 -39.86
CA GLY A 281 15.97 -3.31 -40.49
C GLY A 281 16.14 -2.94 -41.97
N ARG A 282 15.21 -3.41 -42.81
CA ARG A 282 15.22 -3.16 -44.27
C ARG A 282 15.25 -1.68 -44.65
N LEU A 283 14.56 -0.81 -43.91
CA LEU A 283 14.55 0.63 -44.20
C LEU A 283 15.97 1.23 -44.16
N LYS A 284 16.81 0.78 -43.22
CA LYS A 284 18.17 1.27 -43.11
C LYS A 284 19.02 0.83 -44.29
N MET A 285 18.89 -0.44 -44.70
CA MET A 285 19.58 -0.98 -45.88
C MET A 285 19.20 -0.21 -47.15
N LEU A 286 17.90 0.06 -47.36
CA LEU A 286 17.43 0.84 -48.52
C LEU A 286 18.02 2.25 -48.55
N LEU A 287 18.11 2.93 -47.41
CA LEU A 287 18.72 4.26 -47.32
C LEU A 287 20.23 4.24 -47.62
N GLU A 288 20.92 3.16 -47.24
CA GLU A 288 22.35 2.97 -47.54
C GLU A 288 22.57 2.65 -49.03
N ASP A 289 21.72 1.81 -49.62
CA ASP A 289 21.76 1.47 -51.05
C ASP A 289 21.44 2.68 -51.93
N ASP A 290 20.40 3.45 -51.60
CA ASP A 290 20.04 4.69 -52.29
C ASP A 290 21.20 5.71 -52.22
N ALA A 291 21.84 5.84 -51.05
CA ALA A 291 23.01 6.71 -50.89
C ALA A 291 24.20 6.26 -51.78
N LEU A 292 24.38 4.96 -51.98
CA LEU A 292 25.40 4.42 -52.88
C LEU A 292 25.06 4.66 -54.36
N GLU A 293 23.78 4.61 -54.74
CA GLU A 293 23.35 4.99 -56.10
C GLU A 293 23.58 6.47 -56.38
N PHE A 294 23.34 7.36 -55.42
CA PHE A 294 23.64 8.79 -55.58
C PHE A 294 25.14 9.08 -55.78
N VAL A 295 26.02 8.35 -55.10
CA VAL A 295 27.49 8.52 -55.24
C VAL A 295 28.01 7.94 -56.58
N ARG A 296 27.27 7.04 -57.22
CA ARG A 296 27.65 6.39 -58.49
C ARG A 296 27.21 7.15 -59.75
N THR A 297 26.72 8.38 -59.62
CA THR A 297 26.37 9.22 -60.78
C THR A 297 27.64 9.72 -61.49
N GLU A 298 28.05 8.94 -62.51
CA GLU A 298 28.98 9.25 -63.61
C GLU A 298 30.22 10.09 -63.28
N ASP A 299 31.31 9.40 -62.89
CA ASP A 299 32.68 9.78 -63.24
C ASP A 299 33.21 8.84 -64.35
#